data_AF-A0A1A5PEX1-F1
#
_entry.id   AF-A0A1A5PEX1-F1
#
_cell.length_a   1.000
_cell.length_b   1.000
_cell.length_c   1.000
_cell.angle_alpha   90.00
_cell.angle_beta   90.00
_cell.angle_gamma   90.00
#
_symmetry.space_group_name_H-M   'P 1'
#
loop_
_entity.id
_entity.type
_entity.pdbx_description
1 polymer ?
#
loop_
_entity_poly.entity_id
_entity_poly.type
_entity_poly.pdbx_seq_one_letter_code
_entity_poly.pdbx_strand_id
1 'polypeptide(L)'
;MTGDVPPRTGRPGGPRPPEGRGRMIRRRTLTLLIIVLLIGVPAGYLMISANQSRASGKDKEARYSANSLTQGWPSKVQRRLYQVPIPHPAWWVATYETNNWKTSRLYVEFETTDAGLSAFLTGMGVQRDDLKRDDFTIGERDREVTGWKFDRPGIWSGLVNEQEKPAPTHDIVVNEGKPGFPRVYVVSRTVP
;
A
#
# COMPACT_ATOMS: atom_id res chain seq x y z
N MET A 1 -35.57 69.73 52.03
CA MET A 1 -36.99 69.35 52.04
C MET A 1 -37.10 67.98 51.41
N THR A 2 -37.30 66.98 52.26
CA THR A 2 -37.45 65.56 51.96
C THR A 2 -38.91 65.31 51.53
N GLY A 3 -39.11 64.55 50.43
CA GLY A 3 -40.42 64.09 50.00
C GLY A 3 -40.59 62.60 50.32
N ASP A 4 -41.60 62.31 51.13
CA ASP A 4 -42.07 60.97 51.54
C ASP A 4 -42.90 60.30 50.45
N VAL A 5 -42.69 59.00 50.23
CA VAL A 5 -43.62 58.08 49.53
C VAL A 5 -43.59 56.72 50.27
N PRO A 6 -44.76 56.09 50.58
CA PRO A 6 -44.91 55.13 51.68
C PRO A 6 -44.47 53.69 51.36
N PRO A 7 -44.35 52.81 52.38
CA PRO A 7 -43.89 51.43 52.20
C PRO A 7 -44.97 50.55 51.56
N ARG A 8 -44.60 49.84 50.49
CA ARG A 8 -45.47 48.84 49.87
C ARG A 8 -45.33 47.50 50.58
N THR A 9 -46.40 47.13 51.25
CA THR A 9 -46.66 45.87 51.95
C THR A 9 -46.40 44.64 51.06
N GLY A 10 -45.69 43.64 51.61
CA GLY A 10 -45.54 42.34 50.99
C GLY A 10 -46.80 41.48 51.04
N ARG A 11 -46.95 40.59 50.05
CA ARG A 11 -47.66 39.30 50.15
C ARG A 11 -47.28 38.39 48.95
N PRO A 12 -47.49 37.07 49.03
CA PRO A 12 -46.47 36.10 49.38
C PRO A 12 -46.07 35.21 48.19
N GLY A 13 -44.85 34.68 48.23
CA GLY A 13 -44.41 33.62 47.33
C GLY A 13 -45.26 32.36 47.54
N GLY A 14 -46.18 32.09 46.60
CA GLY A 14 -46.88 30.81 46.53
C GLY A 14 -45.91 29.68 46.18
N PRO A 15 -46.04 28.47 46.78
CA PRO A 15 -45.20 27.34 46.43
C PRO A 15 -45.45 26.94 44.97
N ARG A 16 -44.38 26.86 44.16
CA ARG A 16 -44.45 26.20 42.84
C ARG A 16 -44.82 24.72 43.05
N PRO A 17 -45.76 24.16 42.26
CA PRO A 17 -46.16 22.77 42.45
C PRO A 17 -44.96 21.84 42.23
N PRO A 18 -44.82 20.76 43.01
CA PRO A 18 -43.72 19.83 42.87
C PRO A 18 -43.73 19.23 41.47
N GLU A 19 -42.60 19.35 40.76
CA GLU A 19 -42.45 18.71 39.46
C GLU A 19 -42.74 17.21 39.59
N GLY A 20 -43.74 16.72 38.87
CA GLY A 20 -44.14 15.32 38.92
C GLY A 20 -42.95 14.42 38.58
N ARG A 21 -42.68 13.42 39.44
CA ARG A 21 -41.54 12.48 39.34
C ARG A 21 -41.36 11.90 37.93
N GLY A 22 -42.45 11.70 37.17
CA GLY A 22 -42.41 11.22 35.79
C GLY A 22 -41.69 12.15 34.81
N ARG A 23 -41.72 13.48 35.02
CA ARG A 23 -41.04 14.46 34.14
C ARG A 23 -39.53 14.49 34.40
N MET A 24 -39.07 14.22 35.63
CA MET A 24 -37.65 14.07 35.94
C MET A 24 -37.06 12.78 35.35
N ILE A 25 -37.79 11.68 35.39
CA ILE A 25 -37.36 10.41 34.77
C ILE A 25 -37.27 10.56 33.25
N ARG A 26 -38.26 11.19 32.61
CA ARG A 26 -38.24 11.46 31.16
C ARG A 26 -37.08 12.38 30.74
N ARG A 27 -36.74 13.40 31.55
CA ARG A 27 -35.57 14.25 31.28
C ARG A 27 -34.28 13.47 31.42
N ARG A 28 -34.15 12.63 32.45
CA ARG A 28 -32.95 11.80 32.68
C ARG A 28 -32.76 10.76 31.59
N THR A 29 -33.82 10.08 31.15
CA THR A 29 -33.71 9.13 30.03
C THR A 29 -33.39 9.82 28.72
N LEU A 30 -33.95 11.00 28.45
CA LEU A 30 -33.62 11.80 27.26
C LEU A 30 -32.16 12.25 27.28
N THR A 31 -31.66 12.75 28.41
CA THR A 31 -30.25 13.14 28.57
C THR A 31 -29.31 11.96 28.39
N LEU A 32 -29.63 10.80 28.97
CA LEU A 32 -28.82 9.59 28.78
C LEU A 32 -28.81 9.13 27.32
N LEU A 33 -29.96 9.19 26.63
CA LEU A 33 -30.06 8.83 25.21
C LEU A 33 -29.23 9.78 24.34
N ILE A 34 -29.27 11.09 24.63
CA ILE A 34 -28.45 12.11 23.96
C ILE A 34 -26.96 11.88 24.21
N ILE A 35 -26.54 11.55 25.43
CA ILE A 35 -25.14 11.25 25.76
C ILE A 35 -24.65 10.01 24.99
N VAL A 36 -25.46 8.94 24.97
CA VAL A 36 -25.14 7.73 24.20
C VAL A 36 -25.04 8.04 22.70
N LEU A 37 -25.90 8.90 22.16
CA LEU A 37 -25.85 9.30 20.76
C LEU A 37 -24.63 10.17 20.45
N LEU A 38 -24.30 11.14 21.32
CA LEU A 38 -23.16 12.05 21.16
C LEU A 38 -21.80 11.35 21.31
N ILE A 39 -21.71 10.27 22.08
CA ILE A 39 -20.47 9.49 22.23
C ILE A 39 -20.43 8.33 21.23
N GLY A 40 -21.55 7.64 21.04
CA GLY A 40 -21.67 6.46 20.20
C GLY A 40 -21.55 6.78 18.70
N VAL A 41 -22.07 7.92 18.23
CA VAL A 41 -21.98 8.29 16.81
C VAL A 41 -20.55 8.65 16.40
N PRO A 42 -19.78 9.50 17.13
CA PRO A 42 -18.37 9.74 16.81
C PRO A 42 -17.50 8.49 16.97
N ALA A 43 -17.72 7.69 18.01
CA ALA A 43 -16.99 6.44 18.22
C ALA A 43 -17.28 5.40 17.11
N GLY A 44 -18.53 5.32 16.64
CA GLY A 44 -18.93 4.47 15.52
C GLY A 44 -18.40 4.96 14.17
N TYR A 45 -18.37 6.28 13.94
CA TYR A 45 -17.84 6.86 12.70
C TYR A 45 -16.33 6.67 12.57
N LEU A 46 -15.58 6.73 13.68
CA LEU A 46 -14.15 6.41 13.72
C LEU A 46 -13.87 4.95 13.31
N MET A 47 -14.81 4.03 13.53
CA MET A 47 -14.65 2.61 13.23
C MET A 47 -14.87 2.27 11.75
N ILE A 48 -15.63 3.09 11.00
CA ILE A 48 -15.98 2.82 9.60
C ILE A 48 -14.98 3.47 8.61
N SER A 49 -14.40 4.63 8.95
CA SER A 49 -13.49 5.33 8.02
C SER A 49 -12.11 4.68 7.86
N ALA A 50 -11.72 3.79 8.76
CA ALA A 50 -10.44 3.08 8.68
C ALA A 50 -10.47 1.84 7.77
N ASN A 51 -11.64 1.31 7.41
CA ASN A 51 -11.71 -0.06 6.88
C ASN A 51 -11.79 -0.20 5.35
N GLN A 52 -11.98 0.89 4.59
CA GLN A 52 -12.02 0.79 3.11
C GLN A 52 -10.71 1.21 2.42
N SER A 53 -9.86 2.02 3.08
CA SER A 53 -8.56 2.42 2.52
C SER A 53 -7.36 1.65 3.10
N ARG A 54 -7.53 0.87 4.18
CA ARG A 54 -6.44 0.11 4.82
C ARG A 54 -6.46 -1.39 4.53
N ALA A 55 -7.60 -1.96 4.14
CA ALA A 55 -7.68 -3.37 3.77
C ALA A 55 -6.90 -3.67 2.48
N SER A 56 -6.93 -2.75 1.49
CA SER A 56 -6.11 -2.91 0.28
C SER A 56 -4.61 -2.74 0.54
N GLY A 57 -4.21 -2.02 1.60
CA GLY A 57 -2.80 -1.82 1.98
C GLY A 57 -2.24 -2.99 2.81
N LYS A 58 -3.02 -3.55 3.74
CA LYS A 58 -2.59 -4.67 4.58
C LYS A 58 -2.37 -5.97 3.79
N ASP A 59 -3.21 -6.27 2.80
CA ASP A 59 -2.99 -7.45 1.94
C ASP A 59 -1.82 -7.26 0.96
N LYS A 60 -1.46 -6.01 0.69
CA LYS A 60 -0.31 -5.61 -0.13
C LYS A 60 0.99 -5.70 0.64
N GLU A 61 1.03 -5.23 1.87
CA GLU A 61 2.18 -5.34 2.77
C GLU A 61 2.42 -6.80 3.19
N ALA A 62 1.37 -7.55 3.52
CA ALA A 62 1.49 -8.91 4.05
C ALA A 62 2.13 -9.93 3.09
N ARG A 63 2.03 -9.75 1.77
CA ARG A 63 2.66 -10.66 0.78
C ARG A 63 4.17 -10.49 0.69
N TYR A 64 4.69 -9.33 1.05
CA TYR A 64 6.11 -8.99 0.89
C TYR A 64 6.85 -8.94 2.23
N SER A 65 6.18 -8.76 3.37
CA SER A 65 6.83 -8.73 4.70
C SER A 65 7.54 -10.03 5.12
N ALA A 66 7.27 -11.15 4.45
CA ALA A 66 7.95 -12.42 4.72
C ALA A 66 9.25 -12.61 3.90
N ASN A 67 9.46 -11.79 2.86
CA ASN A 67 10.57 -11.89 1.92
C ASN A 67 11.31 -10.54 1.87
N SER A 68 12.58 -10.48 1.46
CA SER A 68 13.35 -9.21 1.52
C SER A 68 12.83 -8.08 0.61
N LEU A 69 11.84 -8.35 -0.25
CA LEU A 69 11.24 -7.39 -1.17
C LEU A 69 10.39 -6.36 -0.42
N THR A 70 10.61 -5.08 -0.71
CA THR A 70 9.79 -3.97 -0.24
C THR A 70 8.88 -3.51 -1.37
N GLN A 71 7.58 -3.39 -1.09
CA GLN A 71 6.64 -2.85 -2.06
C GLN A 71 6.96 -1.38 -2.35
N GLY A 72 7.09 -1.04 -3.63
CA GLY A 72 7.42 0.30 -4.06
C GLY A 72 8.27 0.30 -5.31
N TRP A 73 8.36 1.47 -5.93
CA TRP A 73 9.25 1.69 -7.06
C TRP A 73 10.69 1.82 -6.57
N PRO A 74 11.67 1.28 -7.32
CA PRO A 74 13.06 1.63 -7.06
C PRO A 74 13.24 3.12 -7.29
N SER A 75 14.11 3.74 -6.47
CA SER A 75 14.46 5.15 -6.60
C SER A 75 15.00 5.46 -8.01
N LYS A 76 14.94 6.74 -8.40
CA LYS A 76 15.51 7.17 -9.70
C LYS A 76 16.99 6.81 -9.83
N VAL A 77 17.75 6.90 -8.73
CA VAL A 77 19.17 6.54 -8.69
C VAL A 77 19.35 5.04 -8.93
N GLN A 78 18.61 4.19 -8.22
CA GLN A 78 18.65 2.74 -8.42
C GLN A 78 18.31 2.37 -9.86
N ARG A 79 17.22 2.91 -10.42
CA ARG A 79 16.83 2.63 -11.81
C ARG A 79 17.90 3.02 -12.83
N ARG A 80 18.64 4.11 -12.57
CA ARG A 80 19.72 4.55 -13.44
C ARG A 80 20.97 3.69 -13.29
N LEU A 81 21.36 3.34 -12.06
CA LEU A 81 22.54 2.54 -11.77
C LEU A 81 22.38 1.10 -12.28
N TYR A 82 21.25 0.48 -11.96
CA TYR A 82 20.93 -0.90 -12.32
C TYR A 82 20.29 -1.05 -13.70
N GLN A 83 20.04 0.08 -14.39
CA GLN A 83 19.45 0.11 -15.73
C GLN A 83 18.20 -0.76 -15.84
N VAL A 84 17.21 -0.55 -14.96
CA VAL A 84 15.92 -1.28 -14.99
C VAL A 84 14.79 -0.30 -15.34
N PRO A 85 14.41 -0.17 -16.62
CA PRO A 85 13.41 0.77 -17.10
C PRO A 85 12.00 0.21 -16.88
N ILE A 86 11.50 0.24 -15.65
CA ILE A 86 10.14 -0.20 -15.36
C ILE A 86 9.13 0.66 -16.16
N PRO A 87 8.25 0.05 -16.97
CA PRO A 87 7.34 0.74 -17.88
C PRO A 87 6.14 1.35 -17.15
N HIS A 88 5.43 2.27 -17.81
CA HIS A 88 4.11 2.73 -17.36
C HIS A 88 3.02 2.21 -18.31
N PRO A 89 1.90 1.67 -17.78
CA PRO A 89 1.62 1.39 -16.37
C PRO A 89 2.36 0.14 -15.85
N ALA A 90 2.70 0.14 -14.57
CA ALA A 90 3.16 -1.03 -13.84
C ALA A 90 2.49 -1.11 -12.47
N TRP A 91 2.15 -2.33 -12.07
CA TRP A 91 1.46 -2.65 -10.82
C TRP A 91 2.28 -3.63 -9.99
N TRP A 92 1.97 -3.70 -8.70
CA TRP A 92 2.61 -4.65 -7.78
C TRP A 92 4.14 -4.56 -7.80
N VAL A 93 4.66 -3.34 -8.01
CA VAL A 93 6.10 -3.11 -8.06
C VAL A 93 6.67 -3.37 -6.67
N ALA A 94 7.66 -4.25 -6.61
CA ALA A 94 8.41 -4.56 -5.40
C ALA A 94 9.90 -4.62 -5.72
N THR A 95 10.72 -4.18 -4.78
CA THR A 95 12.17 -4.08 -4.97
C THR A 95 12.96 -4.44 -3.74
N TYR A 96 14.19 -4.91 -3.94
CA TYR A 96 15.17 -5.11 -2.89
C TYR A 96 16.56 -4.87 -3.46
N GLU A 97 17.42 -4.21 -2.70
CA GLU A 97 18.81 -4.00 -3.10
C GLU A 97 19.73 -4.72 -2.12
N THR A 98 20.73 -5.42 -2.64
CA THR A 98 21.85 -5.92 -1.84
C THR A 98 23.12 -5.30 -2.36
N ASN A 99 23.97 -4.83 -1.45
CA ASN A 99 25.22 -4.19 -1.81
C ASN A 99 26.36 -4.72 -0.94
N ASN A 100 27.46 -5.09 -1.58
CA ASN A 100 28.75 -5.31 -0.95
C ASN A 100 29.87 -4.76 -1.83
N TRP A 101 31.09 -4.72 -1.29
CA TRP A 101 32.25 -4.14 -1.97
C TRP A 101 32.64 -4.81 -3.30
N LYS A 102 32.18 -6.03 -3.58
CA LYS A 102 32.45 -6.76 -4.84
C LYS A 102 31.33 -6.66 -5.86
N THR A 103 30.09 -6.54 -5.40
CA THR A 103 28.91 -6.67 -6.25
C THR A 103 27.71 -6.00 -5.61
N SER A 104 26.99 -5.24 -6.42
CA SER A 104 25.70 -4.69 -6.07
C SER A 104 24.63 -5.36 -6.93
N ARG A 105 23.49 -5.72 -6.32
CA ARG A 105 22.34 -6.33 -7.00
C ARG A 105 21.05 -5.60 -6.68
N LEU A 106 20.22 -5.40 -7.68
CA LEU A 106 18.84 -4.93 -7.53
C LEU A 106 17.89 -6.01 -8.01
N TYR A 107 16.96 -6.38 -7.13
CA TYR A 107 15.84 -7.27 -7.40
C TYR A 107 14.60 -6.42 -7.65
N VAL A 108 13.89 -6.69 -8.74
CA VAL A 108 12.66 -5.99 -9.10
C VAL A 108 11.61 -7.00 -9.56
N GLU A 109 10.39 -6.87 -9.06
CA GLU A 109 9.21 -7.56 -9.57
C GLU A 109 8.15 -6.52 -9.92
N PHE A 110 7.46 -6.70 -11.06
CA PHE A 110 6.30 -5.89 -11.40
C PHE A 110 5.36 -6.64 -12.36
N GLU A 111 4.11 -6.20 -12.41
CA GLU A 111 3.12 -6.61 -13.43
C GLU A 111 2.88 -5.44 -14.37
N THR A 112 2.77 -5.68 -15.67
CA THR A 112 2.52 -4.63 -16.67
C THR A 112 1.58 -5.14 -17.76
N THR A 113 1.34 -4.36 -18.81
CA THR A 113 0.57 -4.77 -19.99
C THR A 113 1.50 -5.42 -21.03
N ASP A 114 0.95 -6.08 -22.06
CA ASP A 114 1.77 -6.59 -23.18
C ASP A 114 2.62 -5.51 -23.84
N ALA A 115 2.05 -4.33 -24.09
CA ALA A 115 2.79 -3.18 -24.61
C ALA A 115 3.86 -2.69 -23.63
N GLY A 116 3.56 -2.74 -22.33
CA GLY A 116 4.52 -2.41 -21.28
C GLY A 116 5.69 -3.39 -21.21
N LEU A 117 5.44 -4.70 -21.39
CA LEU A 117 6.50 -5.70 -21.49
C LEU A 117 7.40 -5.43 -22.70
N SER A 118 6.81 -5.17 -23.87
CA SER A 118 7.58 -4.78 -25.05
C SER A 118 8.42 -3.51 -24.80
N ALA A 119 7.84 -2.48 -24.20
CA ALA A 119 8.56 -1.25 -23.86
C ALA A 119 9.69 -1.47 -22.85
N PHE A 120 9.49 -2.33 -21.84
CA PHE A 120 10.52 -2.74 -20.89
C PHE A 120 11.69 -3.40 -21.60
N LEU A 121 11.42 -4.43 -22.42
CA LEU A 121 12.45 -5.18 -23.15
C LEU A 121 13.20 -4.26 -24.13
N THR A 122 12.48 -3.43 -24.90
CA THR A 122 13.12 -2.47 -25.80
C THR A 122 13.99 -1.46 -25.04
N GLY A 123 13.55 -0.99 -23.87
CA GLY A 123 14.34 -0.13 -23.01
C GLY A 123 15.61 -0.79 -22.46
N MET A 124 15.66 -2.13 -22.45
CA MET A 124 16.81 -2.96 -22.11
C MET A 124 17.69 -3.31 -23.31
N GLY A 125 17.27 -2.92 -24.53
CA GLY A 125 17.96 -3.25 -25.78
C GLY A 125 17.65 -4.64 -26.35
N VAL A 126 16.59 -5.30 -25.86
CA VAL A 126 16.19 -6.66 -26.26
C VAL A 126 14.74 -6.68 -26.73
N GLN A 127 14.30 -7.78 -27.34
CA GLN A 127 12.95 -7.95 -27.88
C GLN A 127 12.22 -9.12 -27.23
N ARG A 128 10.91 -9.19 -27.42
CA ARG A 128 10.08 -10.28 -26.88
C ARG A 128 10.47 -11.63 -27.45
N ASP A 129 10.92 -11.68 -28.69
CA ASP A 129 11.35 -12.91 -29.36
C ASP A 129 12.68 -13.46 -28.81
N ASP A 130 13.44 -12.66 -28.08
CA ASP A 130 14.67 -13.10 -27.39
C ASP A 130 14.36 -13.91 -26.11
N LEU A 131 13.12 -13.82 -25.60
CA LEU A 131 12.69 -14.60 -24.44
C LEU A 131 12.57 -16.09 -24.81
N LYS A 132 13.32 -16.92 -24.10
CA LYS A 132 13.31 -18.37 -24.26
C LYS A 132 12.23 -18.97 -23.38
N ARG A 133 11.34 -19.75 -23.98
CA ARG A 133 10.28 -20.46 -23.26
C ARG A 133 10.86 -21.49 -22.28
N ASP A 134 10.22 -21.60 -21.11
CA ASP A 134 10.59 -22.51 -20.02
C ASP A 134 12.03 -22.31 -19.49
N ASP A 135 12.61 -21.13 -19.74
CA ASP A 135 13.93 -20.73 -19.23
C ASP A 135 13.81 -19.90 -17.95
N PHE A 136 14.46 -20.36 -16.89
CA PHE A 136 14.48 -19.71 -15.57
C PHE A 136 15.88 -19.18 -15.28
N THR A 137 16.17 -18.01 -15.82
CA THR A 137 17.51 -17.38 -15.75
C THR A 137 17.89 -16.92 -14.34
N ILE A 138 16.90 -16.67 -13.48
CA ILE A 138 17.11 -16.28 -12.09
C ILE A 138 17.39 -17.51 -11.24
N GLY A 139 18.65 -17.66 -10.81
CA GLY A 139 19.15 -18.80 -10.06
C GLY A 139 18.58 -18.94 -8.65
N GLU A 140 18.83 -20.10 -8.04
CA GLU A 140 18.34 -20.47 -6.69
C GLU A 140 18.71 -19.46 -5.61
N ARG A 141 19.97 -19.02 -5.54
CA ARG A 141 20.43 -17.99 -4.59
C ARG A 141 19.57 -16.72 -4.63
N ASP A 142 19.28 -16.23 -5.83
CA ASP A 142 18.52 -14.99 -6.00
C ASP A 142 17.04 -15.19 -5.66
N ARG A 143 16.51 -16.40 -5.89
CA ARG A 143 15.17 -16.81 -5.44
C ARG A 143 15.08 -16.96 -3.92
N GLU A 144 16.10 -17.45 -3.25
CA GLU A 144 16.14 -17.52 -1.77
C GLU A 144 16.10 -16.14 -1.14
N VAL A 145 16.86 -15.18 -1.70
CA VAL A 145 16.91 -13.79 -1.22
C VAL A 145 15.55 -13.08 -1.35
N THR A 146 14.87 -13.30 -2.47
CA THR A 146 13.59 -12.66 -2.83
C THR A 146 12.36 -13.45 -2.40
N GLY A 147 12.52 -14.73 -2.08
CA GLY A 147 11.44 -15.69 -1.87
C GLY A 147 10.58 -15.99 -3.12
N TRP A 148 11.09 -15.74 -4.33
CA TRP A 148 10.39 -16.09 -5.57
C TRP A 148 10.36 -17.60 -5.80
N LYS A 149 9.15 -18.17 -5.94
CA LYS A 149 8.96 -19.62 -6.10
C LYS A 149 8.78 -20.08 -7.55
N PHE A 150 8.37 -19.17 -8.45
CA PHE A 150 8.02 -19.48 -9.84
C PHE A 150 7.04 -20.67 -10.00
N ASP A 151 6.04 -20.72 -9.10
CA ASP A 151 5.03 -21.78 -9.01
C ASP A 151 3.66 -21.38 -9.59
N ARG A 152 3.55 -20.14 -10.10
CA ARG A 152 2.31 -19.66 -10.72
C ARG A 152 2.03 -20.41 -12.03
N PRO A 153 0.76 -20.72 -12.33
CA PRO A 153 0.41 -21.27 -13.64
C PRO A 153 0.70 -20.25 -14.74
N GLY A 154 0.93 -20.73 -15.96
CA GLY A 154 1.17 -19.89 -17.13
C GLY A 154 2.39 -20.29 -17.92
N ILE A 155 2.61 -19.57 -19.02
CA ILE A 155 3.84 -19.69 -19.80
C ILE A 155 4.92 -18.89 -19.09
N TRP A 156 6.06 -19.56 -18.86
CA TRP A 156 7.26 -18.95 -18.33
C TRP A 156 8.26 -18.76 -19.46
N SER A 157 8.98 -17.66 -19.42
CA SER A 157 10.08 -17.41 -20.34
C SER A 157 11.17 -16.58 -19.68
N GLY A 158 12.39 -16.68 -20.18
CA GLY A 158 13.55 -16.03 -19.58
C GLY A 158 14.55 -15.53 -20.61
N LEU A 159 15.37 -14.58 -20.16
CA LEU A 159 16.45 -14.00 -20.94
C LEU A 159 17.54 -13.50 -19.99
N VAL A 160 18.80 -13.73 -20.37
CA VAL A 160 19.95 -13.06 -19.77
C VAL A 160 20.41 -11.97 -20.73
N ASN A 161 20.39 -10.72 -20.28
CA ASN A 161 20.95 -9.60 -21.02
C ASN A 161 22.36 -9.30 -20.46
N GLU A 162 23.38 -9.81 -21.15
CA GLU A 162 24.77 -9.59 -20.78
C GLU A 162 25.27 -8.25 -21.33
N GLN A 163 25.98 -7.49 -20.49
CA GLN A 163 26.63 -6.23 -20.86
C GLN A 163 28.08 -6.24 -20.39
N GLU A 164 28.93 -5.47 -21.07
CA GLU A 164 30.31 -5.29 -20.66
C GLU A 164 30.41 -4.54 -19.33
N LYS A 165 31.25 -5.02 -18.42
CA LYS A 165 31.48 -4.36 -17.13
C LYS A 165 32.00 -2.94 -17.35
N PRO A 166 31.54 -1.95 -16.55
CA PRO A 166 30.76 -2.09 -15.33
C PRO A 166 29.23 -2.08 -15.54
N ALA A 167 28.73 -2.11 -16.79
CA ALA A 167 27.29 -2.15 -17.01
C ALA A 167 26.67 -3.42 -16.39
N PRO A 168 25.43 -3.31 -15.88
CA PRO A 168 24.79 -4.43 -15.20
C PRO A 168 24.42 -5.56 -16.17
N THR A 169 24.62 -6.79 -15.73
CA THR A 169 23.98 -7.97 -16.32
C THR A 169 22.56 -8.11 -15.76
N HIS A 170 21.60 -8.50 -16.60
CA HIS A 170 20.21 -8.66 -16.18
C HIS A 170 19.71 -10.08 -16.42
N ASP A 171 19.29 -10.74 -15.35
CA ASP A 171 18.57 -12.01 -15.42
C ASP A 171 17.07 -11.70 -15.34
N ILE A 172 16.33 -11.99 -16.41
CA ILE A 172 14.91 -11.66 -16.57
C ILE A 172 14.10 -12.95 -16.67
N VAL A 173 13.03 -13.04 -15.89
CA VAL A 173 12.01 -14.08 -16.00
C VAL A 173 10.64 -13.41 -16.15
N VAL A 174 9.81 -13.92 -17.06
CA VAL A 174 8.48 -13.42 -17.36
C VAL A 174 7.47 -14.56 -17.18
N ASN A 175 6.35 -14.25 -16.54
CA ASN A 175 5.18 -15.14 -16.46
C ASN A 175 3.99 -14.49 -17.17
N GLU A 176 3.44 -15.18 -18.15
CA GLU A 176 2.27 -14.75 -18.93
C GLU A 176 0.99 -15.51 -18.52
N GLY A 177 0.92 -15.97 -17.27
CA GLY A 177 -0.22 -16.74 -16.78
C GLY A 177 -1.53 -15.95 -16.69
N LYS A 178 -1.45 -14.63 -16.58
CA LYS A 178 -2.60 -13.72 -16.60
C LYS A 178 -2.66 -13.03 -17.98
N PRO A 179 -3.66 -13.34 -18.84
CA PRO A 179 -3.76 -12.76 -20.17
C PRO A 179 -3.76 -11.23 -20.14
N GLY A 180 -2.91 -10.60 -20.94
CA GLY A 180 -2.76 -9.14 -21.01
C GLY A 180 -1.99 -8.49 -19.86
N PHE A 181 -1.57 -9.27 -18.85
CA PHE A 181 -0.90 -8.78 -17.65
C PHE A 181 0.34 -9.60 -17.29
N PRO A 182 1.39 -9.60 -18.13
CA PRO A 182 2.63 -10.29 -17.82
C PRO A 182 3.25 -9.78 -16.52
N ARG A 183 3.79 -10.71 -15.74
CA ARG A 183 4.58 -10.43 -14.54
C ARG A 183 6.05 -10.64 -14.84
N VAL A 184 6.87 -9.64 -14.52
CA VAL A 184 8.29 -9.58 -14.82
C VAL A 184 9.08 -9.61 -13.53
N TYR A 185 10.12 -10.44 -13.51
CA TYR A 185 11.10 -10.61 -12.46
C TYR A 185 12.47 -10.25 -13.03
N VAL A 186 13.22 -9.41 -12.34
CA VAL A 186 14.52 -8.93 -12.81
C VAL A 186 15.54 -8.99 -11.67
N VAL A 187 16.70 -9.57 -11.95
CA VAL A 187 17.92 -9.39 -11.16
C VAL A 187 18.90 -8.59 -11.97
N SER A 188 19.22 -7.38 -11.54
CA SER A 188 20.27 -6.56 -12.13
C SER A 188 21.53 -6.66 -11.27
N ARG A 189 22.67 -7.05 -11.86
CA ARG A 189 23.93 -7.29 -11.18
C ARG A 189 25.03 -6.44 -11.79
N THR A 190 25.65 -5.58 -10.99
CA THR A 190 26.78 -4.75 -11.41
C THR A 190 27.96 -4.88 -10.43
N VAL A 191 29.16 -4.57 -10.93
CA VAL A 191 30.37 -4.44 -10.12
C VAL A 191 30.57 -2.94 -9.82
N PRO A 192 30.83 -2.55 -8.56
CA PRO A 192 31.08 -1.16 -8.18
C PRO A 192 32.28 -0.52 -8.90
#